data_AF-R8AW23-F1
#
_entry.id   AF-R8AW23-F1
#
_cell.length_a   1.000
_cell.length_b   1.000
_cell.length_c   1.000
_cell.angle_alpha   90.00
_cell.angle_beta   90.00
_cell.angle_gamma   90.00
#
_symmetry.space_group_name_H-M   'P 1'
#
loop_
_entity.id
_entity.type
_entity.pdbx_description
1 polymer ?
#
loop_
_entity_poly.entity_id
_entity_poly.type
_entity_poly.pdbx_seq_one_letter_code
_entity_poly.pdbx_strand_id
1 'polypeptide(L)'
;KGTIQGYNGVATVDKKHQVIIDAQAFGEGQEHHTLQPVLETVEARYKKLGIAESIYQQGAVVTADTGFANEANMKYLHERQINGYVPDNRFRSRDPKFQNQKDKYGKRHQNLPNKVWKDTIPASEFQFDPVNLICVCPTGEELTYRGKRASENGKIRVHFEGRLLQCRHCPKKRQCMQNPASANHRNGSGRQVSFTIENKRLPNYTDWMKHRVDSRQGKEIYSHRMSVVEPVFGNIGTTKRLNRFSLRGKRKVQGQWQLYCLVHNIEKLANYGRLAT
;
A
#
# COMPACT_ATOMS: atom_id res chain seq x y z
N LYS A 1 -20.09 -0.03 16.85
CA LYS A 1 -18.78 -0.75 16.71
C LYS A 1 -17.73 0.29 16.30
N GLY A 2 -17.03 0.88 17.27
CA GLY A 2 -15.99 1.87 16.99
C GLY A 2 -14.70 1.17 16.56
N THR A 3 -14.08 1.66 15.49
CA THR A 3 -12.76 1.20 15.04
C THR A 3 -11.74 1.59 16.11
N ILE A 4 -11.11 0.63 16.77
CA ILE A 4 -9.95 0.92 17.61
C ILE A 4 -8.83 1.30 16.65
N GLN A 5 -8.46 2.57 16.62
CA GLN A 5 -7.30 3.05 15.88
C GLN A 5 -6.05 2.44 16.51
N GLY A 6 -5.46 1.46 15.82
CA GLY A 6 -4.23 0.79 16.23
C GLY A 6 -3.00 1.67 15.92
N TYR A 7 -1.92 1.44 16.65
CA TYR A 7 -0.61 2.01 16.31
C TYR A 7 0.22 0.97 15.57
N ASN A 8 1.01 1.42 14.60
CA ASN A 8 2.01 0.60 13.91
C ASN A 8 3.42 1.00 14.40
N GLY A 9 4.21 0.02 14.83
CA GLY A 9 5.61 0.21 15.18
C GLY A 9 6.49 0.08 13.95
N VAL A 10 7.10 1.18 13.53
CA VAL A 10 8.09 1.24 12.44
C VAL A 10 9.48 1.24 13.06
N ALA A 11 10.39 0.45 12.49
CA ALA A 11 11.79 0.44 12.86
C ALA A 11 12.69 0.58 11.63
N THR A 12 13.78 1.33 11.77
CA THR A 12 14.87 1.40 10.81
C THR A 12 16.02 0.55 11.35
N VAL A 13 16.51 -0.38 10.53
CA VAL A 13 17.45 -1.41 10.93
C VAL A 13 18.67 -1.37 10.03
N ASP A 14 19.86 -1.48 10.60
CA ASP A 14 21.09 -1.58 9.82
C ASP A 14 21.22 -2.99 9.19
N LYS A 15 21.71 -3.05 7.95
CA LYS A 15 21.86 -4.31 7.22
C LYS A 15 22.93 -5.24 7.84
N LYS A 16 24.02 -4.68 8.35
CA LYS A 16 25.24 -5.44 8.70
C LYS A 16 25.07 -6.18 10.02
N HIS A 17 24.49 -5.52 11.01
CA HIS A 17 24.42 -6.00 12.38
C HIS A 17 22.99 -6.21 12.89
N GLN A 18 21.96 -5.85 12.12
CA GLN A 18 20.54 -5.93 12.52
C GLN A 18 20.23 -5.11 13.78
N VAL A 19 20.99 -4.04 14.01
CA VAL A 19 20.77 -3.04 15.06
C VAL A 19 19.71 -2.06 14.59
N ILE A 20 18.74 -1.81 15.46
CA ILE A 20 17.69 -0.84 15.23
C ILE A 20 18.28 0.55 15.47
N ILE A 21 18.35 1.36 14.43
CA ILE A 21 18.88 2.73 14.51
C ILE A 21 17.79 3.76 14.76
N ASP A 22 16.52 3.46 14.46
CA ASP A 22 15.35 4.29 14.74
C ASP A 22 14.10 3.45 15.01
N ALA A 23 13.20 3.94 15.86
CA ALA A 23 11.95 3.26 16.20
C ALA A 23 10.83 4.28 16.49
N GLN A 24 9.74 4.22 15.74
CA GLN A 24 8.61 5.17 15.81
C GLN A 24 7.26 4.46 15.75
N ALA A 25 6.31 4.92 16.55
CA ALA A 25 4.94 4.44 16.60
C ALA A 25 4.00 5.46 15.94
N PHE A 26 3.31 5.02 14.89
CA PHE A 26 2.38 5.83 14.13
C PHE A 26 0.95 5.40 14.41
N GLY A 27 0.06 6.38 14.66
CA GLY A 27 -1.34 6.12 15.00
C GLY A 27 -2.26 6.00 13.79
N GLU A 28 -1.74 5.79 12.58
CA GLU A 28 -2.53 5.75 11.35
C GLU A 28 -2.36 4.39 10.66
N GLY A 29 -3.45 3.82 10.16
CA GLY A 29 -3.44 2.49 9.56
C GLY A 29 -2.78 2.42 8.17
N GLN A 30 -2.50 3.56 7.55
CA GLN A 30 -1.78 3.66 6.27
C GLN A 30 -0.37 4.19 6.57
N GLU A 31 0.65 3.36 6.35
CA GLU A 31 2.08 3.69 6.53
C GLU A 31 2.62 4.65 5.44
N HIS A 32 1.73 5.15 4.58
CA HIS A 32 2.08 5.94 3.42
C HIS A 32 2.75 7.27 3.80
N HIS A 33 2.38 7.88 4.92
CA HIS A 33 2.93 9.16 5.37
C HIS A 33 4.15 9.03 6.29
N THR A 34 4.61 7.80 6.59
CA THR A 34 5.58 7.59 7.66
C THR A 34 7.03 7.49 7.17
N LEU A 35 7.27 7.23 5.88
CA LEU A 35 8.64 7.08 5.35
C LEU A 35 9.46 8.36 5.51
N GLN A 36 8.95 9.48 5.01
CA GLN A 36 9.68 10.76 5.06
C GLN A 36 10.04 11.16 6.50
N PRO A 37 9.11 11.19 7.48
CA PRO A 37 9.43 11.49 8.87
C PRO A 37 10.51 10.57 9.46
N VAL A 38 10.50 9.28 9.12
CA VAL A 38 11.51 8.33 9.57
C VAL A 38 12.88 8.66 8.99
N LEU A 39 12.96 8.92 7.68
CA LEU A 39 14.22 9.23 7.03
C LEU A 39 14.84 10.54 7.55
N GLU A 40 14.02 11.57 7.75
CA GLU A 40 14.46 12.85 8.33
C GLU A 40 14.93 12.69 9.77
N THR A 41 14.27 11.87 10.57
CA THR A 41 14.68 11.57 11.95
C THR A 41 16.04 10.87 11.99
N VAL A 42 16.26 9.91 11.09
CA VAL A 42 17.53 9.19 10.98
C VAL A 42 18.66 10.14 10.57
N GLU A 43 18.46 10.96 9.53
CA GLU A 43 19.46 11.94 9.08
C GLU A 43 19.80 12.95 10.19
N ALA A 44 18.78 13.51 10.85
CA ALA A 44 18.98 14.43 11.96
C ALA A 44 19.75 13.79 13.13
N ARG A 45 19.50 12.51 13.42
CA ARG A 45 20.24 11.75 14.45
C ARG A 45 21.71 11.58 14.06
N TYR A 46 21.99 11.18 12.83
CA TYR A 46 23.37 10.99 12.36
C TYR A 46 24.16 12.29 12.37
N LYS A 47 23.53 13.39 11.97
CA LYS A 47 24.12 14.73 12.05
C LYS A 47 24.37 15.15 13.50
N LYS A 48 23.38 14.99 14.39
CA LYS A 48 23.52 15.31 15.81
C LYS A 48 24.65 14.53 16.50
N LEU A 49 24.85 13.27 16.11
CA LEU A 49 25.90 12.42 16.67
C LEU A 49 27.27 12.64 16.01
N GLY A 50 27.37 13.51 15.00
CA GLY A 50 28.62 13.76 14.26
C GLY A 50 29.10 12.57 13.43
N ILE A 51 28.22 11.61 13.13
CA ILE A 51 28.58 10.40 12.36
C ILE A 51 28.62 10.70 10.87
N ALA A 52 27.64 11.46 10.37
CA ALA A 52 27.56 11.88 8.98
C ALA A 52 26.69 13.15 8.85
N GLU A 53 27.12 14.11 8.02
CA GLU A 53 26.33 15.31 7.71
C GLU A 53 25.08 14.99 6.88
N SER A 54 25.19 14.04 5.94
CA SER A 54 24.04 13.44 5.26
C SER A 54 24.35 11.99 4.90
N ILE A 55 23.74 11.06 5.64
CA ILE A 55 23.91 9.62 5.44
C ILE A 55 23.47 9.18 4.03
N TYR A 56 22.43 9.82 3.48
CA TYR A 56 21.89 9.43 2.17
C TYR A 56 22.78 9.91 1.02
N GLN A 57 23.38 11.10 1.13
CA GLN A 57 24.31 11.59 0.11
C GLN A 57 25.65 10.84 0.11
N GLN A 58 26.00 10.18 1.21
CA GLN A 58 27.14 9.26 1.28
C GLN A 58 26.88 7.90 0.62
N GLY A 59 25.70 7.70 0.02
CA GLY A 59 25.37 6.49 -0.74
C GLY A 59 24.66 5.39 0.05
N ALA A 60 24.14 5.69 1.24
CA ALA A 60 23.37 4.73 2.01
C ALA A 60 22.12 4.27 1.23
N VAL A 61 21.95 2.95 1.15
CA VAL A 61 20.81 2.31 0.48
C VAL A 61 19.65 2.16 1.46
N VAL A 62 18.48 2.62 1.07
CA VAL A 62 17.25 2.53 1.86
C VAL A 62 16.30 1.52 1.21
N THR A 63 15.86 0.52 1.97
CA THR A 63 14.80 -0.40 1.53
C THR A 63 13.59 -0.26 2.45
N ALA A 64 12.38 -0.19 1.89
CA ALA A 64 11.15 -0.15 2.68
C ALA A 64 10.11 -1.15 2.18
N ASP A 65 9.18 -1.50 3.06
CA ASP A 65 8.08 -2.41 2.74
C ASP A 65 7.08 -1.83 1.73
N THR A 66 6.25 -2.70 1.13
CA THR A 66 5.21 -2.26 0.18
C THR A 66 4.18 -1.34 0.81
N GLY A 67 4.07 -1.35 2.15
CA GLY A 67 3.25 -0.42 2.93
C GLY A 67 3.71 1.04 2.82
N PHE A 68 4.93 1.33 2.36
CA PHE A 68 5.42 2.70 2.16
C PHE A 68 5.25 3.17 0.70
N ALA A 69 4.65 2.36 -0.17
CA ALA A 69 4.60 2.63 -1.60
C ALA A 69 3.49 3.62 -1.98
N ASN A 70 3.86 4.89 -2.18
CA ASN A 70 2.98 5.91 -2.74
C ASN A 70 3.77 6.98 -3.51
N GLU A 71 3.06 7.76 -4.32
CA GLU A 71 3.66 8.77 -5.21
C GLU A 71 4.44 9.86 -4.46
N ALA A 72 3.94 10.31 -3.30
CA ALA A 72 4.61 11.35 -2.51
C ALA A 72 5.97 10.87 -1.97
N ASN A 73 6.04 9.64 -1.46
CA ASN A 73 7.28 9.03 -1.01
C ASN A 73 8.27 8.82 -2.17
N MET A 74 7.78 8.36 -3.33
CA MET A 74 8.67 8.19 -4.49
C MET A 74 9.21 9.53 -4.99
N LYS A 75 8.36 10.56 -5.02
CA LYS A 75 8.78 11.93 -5.34
C LYS A 75 9.85 12.43 -4.36
N TYR A 76 9.62 12.26 -3.06
CA TYR A 76 10.58 12.64 -2.02
C TYR A 76 11.94 11.95 -2.20
N LEU A 77 11.95 10.62 -2.39
CA LEU A 77 13.18 9.86 -2.61
C LEU A 77 13.92 10.33 -3.88
N HIS A 78 13.18 10.62 -4.95
CA HIS A 78 13.75 11.08 -6.20
C HIS A 78 14.34 12.49 -6.08
N GLU A 79 13.58 13.45 -5.55
CA GLU A 79 14.01 14.86 -5.43
C GLU A 79 15.18 15.04 -4.46
N ARG A 80 15.21 14.26 -3.37
CA ARG A 80 16.33 14.24 -2.41
C ARG A 80 17.52 13.39 -2.88
N GLN A 81 17.43 12.75 -4.04
CA GLN A 81 18.44 11.83 -4.58
C GLN A 81 18.82 10.69 -3.61
N ILE A 82 17.85 10.21 -2.82
CA ILE A 82 18.06 9.12 -1.87
C ILE A 82 18.05 7.79 -2.63
N ASN A 83 19.04 6.94 -2.37
CA ASN A 83 19.14 5.61 -2.99
C ASN A 83 18.13 4.61 -2.38
N GLY A 84 16.86 4.81 -2.69
CA GLY A 84 15.73 4.06 -2.17
C GLY A 84 15.24 2.92 -3.09
N TYR A 85 14.75 1.84 -2.48
CA TYR A 85 14.05 0.72 -3.11
C TYR A 85 12.78 0.39 -2.33
N VAL A 86 11.62 0.77 -2.88
CA VAL A 86 10.31 0.59 -2.26
C VAL A 86 9.34 -0.04 -3.28
N PRO A 87 9.06 -1.36 -3.22
CA PRO A 87 8.19 -2.02 -4.17
C PRO A 87 6.73 -1.63 -3.99
N ASP A 88 5.97 -1.66 -5.07
CA ASP A 88 4.51 -1.61 -4.99
C ASP A 88 3.89 -2.98 -4.63
N ASN A 89 2.59 -2.98 -4.35
CA ASN A 89 1.84 -4.20 -4.01
C ASN A 89 1.80 -5.24 -5.16
N ARG A 90 2.19 -4.88 -6.37
CA ARG A 90 2.19 -5.75 -7.56
C ARG A 90 3.57 -6.31 -7.88
N PHE A 91 4.62 -5.91 -7.16
CA PHE A 91 6.00 -6.35 -7.35
C PHE A 91 6.12 -7.87 -7.48
N ARG A 92 5.57 -8.63 -6.52
CA ARG A 92 5.61 -10.11 -6.57
C ARG A 92 4.87 -10.67 -7.78
N SER A 93 3.79 -10.02 -8.25
CA SER A 93 3.03 -10.51 -9.41
C SER A 93 3.73 -10.25 -10.75
N ARG A 94 4.69 -9.33 -10.80
CA ARG A 94 5.49 -9.03 -11.99
C ARG A 94 6.71 -9.92 -12.14
N ASP A 95 7.13 -10.62 -11.09
CA ASP A 95 8.27 -11.53 -11.18
C ASP A 95 7.83 -12.91 -11.72
N PRO A 96 8.44 -13.40 -12.81
CA PRO A 96 8.15 -14.74 -13.34
C PRO A 96 8.29 -15.84 -12.29
N LYS A 97 9.21 -15.70 -11.32
CA LYS A 97 9.45 -16.71 -10.27
C LYS A 97 8.24 -16.94 -9.35
N PHE A 98 7.31 -15.99 -9.27
CA PHE A 98 6.15 -16.07 -8.39
C PHE A 98 4.83 -16.36 -9.14
N GLN A 99 4.86 -16.62 -10.45
CA GLN A 99 3.65 -16.89 -11.24
C GLN A 99 2.83 -18.05 -10.66
N ASN A 100 3.49 -19.15 -10.30
CA ASN A 100 2.85 -20.36 -9.76
C ASN A 100 2.74 -20.37 -8.22
N GLN A 101 3.10 -19.27 -7.54
CA GLN A 101 3.08 -19.21 -6.07
C GLN A 101 1.66 -19.33 -5.51
N LYS A 102 0.66 -18.80 -6.24
CA LYS A 102 -0.74 -18.82 -5.82
C LYS A 102 -1.37 -20.21 -5.92
N ASP A 103 -0.85 -21.06 -6.80
CA ASP A 103 -1.30 -22.45 -6.95
C ASP A 103 -0.79 -23.32 -5.79
N LYS A 104 0.40 -23.01 -5.26
CA LYS A 104 1.06 -23.79 -4.20
C LYS A 104 0.58 -23.47 -2.78
N TYR A 105 0.32 -22.20 -2.47
CA TYR A 105 -0.01 -21.76 -1.09
C TYR A 105 -1.46 -21.30 -0.90
N GLY A 106 -2.28 -21.42 -1.94
CA GLY A 106 -3.67 -20.96 -1.94
C GLY A 106 -3.80 -19.44 -1.84
N LYS A 107 -5.03 -18.94 -1.99
CA LYS A 107 -5.34 -17.53 -1.68
C LYS A 107 -5.36 -17.38 -0.16
N ARG A 108 -4.66 -16.37 0.37
CA ARG A 108 -4.71 -16.00 1.80
C ARG A 108 -6.18 -15.97 2.24
N HIS A 109 -6.53 -16.67 3.33
CA HIS A 109 -7.89 -16.73 3.87
C HIS A 109 -8.41 -15.30 4.13
N GLN A 110 -9.07 -14.72 3.13
CA GLN A 110 -9.89 -13.56 3.36
C GLN A 110 -11.15 -14.12 3.99
N ASN A 111 -11.34 -13.88 5.29
CA ASN A 111 -12.67 -13.87 5.89
C ASN A 111 -13.44 -12.72 5.22
N LEU A 112 -13.76 -12.88 3.93
CA LEU A 112 -14.74 -12.07 3.26
C LEU A 112 -16.02 -12.38 4.01
N PRO A 113 -16.70 -11.40 4.62
CA PRO A 113 -18.07 -11.64 5.02
C PRO A 113 -18.78 -12.21 3.79
N ASN A 114 -19.58 -13.27 3.97
CA ASN A 114 -20.53 -13.76 2.98
C ASN A 114 -21.55 -12.64 2.69
N LYS A 115 -21.11 -11.56 2.05
CA LYS A 115 -21.99 -10.68 1.33
C LYS A 115 -22.33 -11.47 0.09
N VAL A 116 -23.47 -12.13 0.15
CA VAL A 116 -24.15 -12.65 -1.03
C VAL A 116 -24.52 -11.44 -1.87
N TRP A 117 -23.54 -10.93 -2.63
CA TRP A 117 -23.80 -9.96 -3.68
C TRP A 117 -24.53 -10.73 -4.76
N LYS A 118 -25.67 -10.20 -5.20
CA LYS A 118 -26.35 -10.77 -6.35
C LYS A 118 -25.40 -10.69 -7.54
N ASP A 119 -25.25 -11.76 -8.29
CA ASP A 119 -24.57 -11.70 -9.58
C ASP A 119 -25.37 -10.79 -10.50
N THR A 120 -24.83 -9.60 -10.71
CA THR A 120 -25.38 -8.62 -11.64
C THR A 120 -24.51 -8.55 -12.87
N ILE A 121 -25.13 -8.27 -14.02
CA ILE A 121 -24.45 -8.06 -15.31
C ILE A 121 -23.16 -7.23 -15.09
N PRO A 122 -21.97 -7.80 -15.31
CA PRO A 122 -20.70 -7.13 -15.04
C PRO A 122 -20.52 -5.91 -15.96
N ALA A 123 -19.67 -4.96 -15.54
CA ALA A 123 -19.35 -3.78 -16.34
C ALA A 123 -18.70 -4.14 -17.69
N SER A 124 -18.13 -5.34 -17.84
CA SER A 124 -17.56 -5.84 -19.09
C SER A 124 -18.59 -6.08 -20.20
N GLU A 125 -19.87 -6.26 -19.86
CA GLU A 125 -20.93 -6.39 -20.88
C GLU A 125 -21.43 -5.04 -21.40
N PHE A 126 -21.00 -3.93 -20.81
CA PHE A 126 -21.36 -2.59 -21.24
C PHE A 126 -20.35 -2.12 -22.28
N GLN A 127 -20.85 -1.55 -23.37
CA GLN A 127 -20.01 -1.00 -24.42
C GLN A 127 -19.57 0.40 -24.00
N PHE A 128 -18.27 0.59 -23.83
CA PHE A 128 -17.71 1.86 -23.40
C PHE A 128 -16.75 2.39 -24.45
N ASP A 129 -17.04 3.59 -24.95
CA ASP A 129 -16.15 4.37 -25.79
C ASP A 129 -15.33 5.34 -24.91
N PRO A 130 -14.03 5.08 -24.71
CA PRO A 130 -13.18 5.92 -23.88
C PRO A 130 -12.84 7.28 -24.50
N VAL A 131 -13.01 7.45 -25.81
CA VAL A 131 -12.69 8.69 -26.54
C VAL A 131 -13.82 9.70 -26.35
N ASN A 132 -15.05 9.28 -26.68
CA ASN A 132 -16.22 10.13 -26.61
C ASN A 132 -16.88 10.13 -25.22
N LEU A 133 -16.42 9.27 -24.31
CA LEU A 133 -17.01 9.06 -22.97
C LEU A 133 -18.48 8.65 -23.05
N ILE A 134 -18.79 7.78 -24.00
CA ILE A 134 -20.13 7.23 -24.20
C ILE A 134 -20.15 5.82 -23.63
N CYS A 135 -21.20 5.48 -22.89
CA CYS A 135 -21.40 4.13 -22.37
C CYS A 135 -22.80 3.65 -22.74
N VAL A 136 -22.89 2.48 -23.37
CA VAL A 136 -24.15 1.85 -23.76
C VAL A 136 -24.34 0.56 -22.98
N CYS A 137 -25.53 0.36 -22.42
CA CYS A 137 -25.86 -0.84 -21.67
C CYS A 137 -26.14 -2.05 -22.59
N PRO A 138 -26.19 -3.29 -22.07
CA PRO A 138 -26.53 -4.49 -22.86
C PRO A 138 -27.95 -4.52 -23.45
N THR A 139 -28.76 -3.50 -23.18
CA THR A 139 -30.11 -3.32 -23.75
C THR A 139 -30.12 -2.21 -24.82
N GLY A 140 -28.98 -1.59 -25.12
CA GLY A 140 -28.86 -0.55 -26.16
C GLY A 140 -29.09 0.89 -25.70
N GLU A 141 -29.46 1.11 -24.43
CA GLU A 141 -29.66 2.46 -23.89
C GLU A 141 -28.33 3.10 -23.46
N GLU A 142 -28.15 4.39 -23.76
CA GLU A 142 -27.00 5.18 -23.34
C GLU A 142 -27.11 5.63 -21.87
N LEU A 143 -26.01 5.48 -21.13
CA LEU A 143 -25.91 5.92 -19.75
C LEU A 143 -25.43 7.37 -19.65
N THR A 144 -25.93 8.09 -18.65
CA THR A 144 -25.48 9.46 -18.35
C THR A 144 -24.08 9.44 -17.77
N TYR A 145 -23.17 10.19 -18.39
CA TYR A 145 -21.84 10.47 -17.84
C TYR A 145 -21.95 11.29 -16.54
N ARG A 146 -21.33 10.79 -15.47
CA ARG A 146 -21.34 11.43 -14.14
C ARG A 146 -20.05 12.13 -13.76
N GLY A 147 -18.95 11.84 -14.46
CA GLY A 147 -17.67 12.48 -14.21
C GLY A 147 -16.47 11.54 -14.23
N LYS A 148 -15.29 12.14 -14.33
CA LYS A 148 -13.98 11.52 -14.15
C LYS A 148 -13.52 11.75 -12.72
N ARG A 149 -13.04 10.70 -12.05
CA ARG A 149 -12.42 10.79 -10.72
C ARG A 149 -11.02 10.20 -10.79
N ALA A 150 -10.04 10.96 -10.34
CA ALA A 150 -8.70 10.44 -10.10
C ALA A 150 -8.71 9.57 -8.85
N SER A 151 -8.22 8.34 -8.96
CA SER A 151 -7.86 7.53 -7.81
C SER A 151 -6.51 7.99 -7.27
N GLU A 152 -6.25 7.76 -5.99
CA GLU A 152 -4.94 8.00 -5.34
C GLU A 152 -3.75 7.42 -6.14
N ASN A 153 -3.98 6.33 -6.90
CA ASN A 153 -2.98 5.69 -7.74
C ASN A 153 -2.81 6.33 -9.14
N GLY A 154 -3.32 7.55 -9.37
CA GLY A 154 -3.26 8.25 -10.66
C GLY A 154 -4.12 7.65 -11.77
N LYS A 155 -4.89 6.60 -11.48
CA LYS A 155 -5.84 5.99 -12.43
C LYS A 155 -7.11 6.82 -12.50
N ILE A 156 -7.51 7.19 -13.71
CA ILE A 156 -8.77 7.91 -13.94
C ILE A 156 -9.89 6.89 -14.09
N ARG A 157 -10.90 6.99 -13.23
CA ARG A 157 -12.15 6.25 -13.38
C ARG A 157 -13.23 7.16 -13.93
N VAL A 158 -13.95 6.66 -14.92
CA VAL A 158 -15.09 7.33 -15.54
C VAL A 158 -16.34 6.69 -15.01
N HIS A 159 -17.25 7.49 -14.48
CA HIS A 159 -18.47 7.02 -13.86
C HIS A 159 -19.67 7.29 -14.76
N PHE A 160 -20.53 6.29 -14.89
CA PHE A 160 -21.76 6.34 -15.66
C PHE A 160 -22.94 5.91 -14.80
N GLU A 161 -24.10 6.49 -15.07
CA GLU A 161 -25.35 6.12 -14.44
C GLU A 161 -26.48 6.01 -15.47
N GLY A 162 -27.18 4.88 -15.48
CA GLY A 162 -28.37 4.71 -16.29
C GLY A 162 -29.50 5.64 -15.86
N ARG A 163 -30.28 6.15 -16.81
CA ARG A 163 -31.41 7.04 -16.47
C ARG A 163 -32.48 6.26 -15.74
N LEU A 164 -33.11 6.89 -14.75
CA LEU A 164 -34.12 6.24 -13.91
C LEU A 164 -35.30 5.70 -14.72
N LEU A 165 -35.80 6.45 -15.70
CA LEU A 165 -36.92 6.01 -16.54
C LEU A 165 -36.57 4.76 -17.37
N GLN A 166 -35.41 4.76 -18.03
CA GLN A 166 -34.92 3.59 -18.78
C GLN A 166 -34.71 2.38 -17.86
N CYS A 167 -34.06 2.57 -16.70
CA CYS A 167 -33.81 1.49 -15.74
C CYS A 167 -35.10 0.98 -15.08
N ARG A 168 -36.11 1.85 -14.90
CA ARG A 168 -37.39 1.51 -14.26
C ARG A 168 -38.17 0.50 -15.09
N HIS A 169 -38.20 0.69 -16.42
CA HIS A 169 -38.95 -0.11 -17.38
C HIS A 169 -38.09 -1.14 -18.13
N CYS A 170 -36.82 -1.32 -17.75
CA CYS A 170 -35.91 -2.26 -18.42
C CYS A 170 -36.27 -3.73 -18.11
N PRO A 171 -36.36 -4.61 -19.12
CA PRO A 171 -36.66 -6.03 -18.91
C PRO A 171 -35.57 -6.75 -18.09
N LYS A 172 -34.31 -6.32 -18.23
CA LYS A 172 -33.16 -6.86 -17.50
C LYS A 172 -32.94 -6.22 -16.12
N LYS A 173 -33.84 -5.33 -15.65
CA LYS A 173 -33.68 -4.56 -14.40
C LYS A 173 -33.30 -5.42 -13.19
N ARG A 174 -33.96 -6.57 -13.01
CA ARG A 174 -33.69 -7.48 -11.89
C ARG A 174 -32.29 -8.10 -11.96
N GLN A 175 -31.76 -8.38 -13.15
CA GLN A 175 -30.42 -8.95 -13.35
C GLN A 175 -29.33 -7.87 -13.39
N CYS A 176 -29.69 -6.66 -13.81
CA CYS A 176 -28.75 -5.55 -13.98
C CYS A 176 -28.49 -4.81 -12.65
N MET A 177 -29.50 -4.60 -11.81
CA MET A 177 -29.37 -3.80 -10.58
C MET A 177 -29.23 -4.66 -9.33
N GLN A 178 -28.35 -4.24 -8.41
CA GLN A 178 -28.25 -4.84 -7.06
C GLN A 178 -29.53 -4.60 -6.25
N ASN A 179 -30.07 -3.37 -6.32
CA ASN A 179 -31.37 -3.02 -5.75
C ASN A 179 -32.31 -2.46 -6.84
N PRO A 180 -33.14 -3.32 -7.48
CA PRO A 180 -34.09 -2.90 -8.50
C PRO A 180 -35.09 -1.83 -8.04
N ALA A 181 -35.44 -1.79 -6.75
CA ALA A 181 -36.39 -0.80 -6.22
C ALA A 181 -35.83 0.63 -6.27
N SER A 182 -34.50 0.79 -6.34
CA SER A 182 -33.86 2.10 -6.43
C SER A 182 -34.35 2.89 -7.66
N ALA A 183 -34.54 2.25 -8.82
CA ALA A 183 -35.02 2.93 -10.02
C ALA A 183 -36.48 3.44 -9.93
N ASN A 184 -37.24 2.98 -8.93
CA ASN A 184 -38.63 3.40 -8.71
C ASN A 184 -38.73 4.64 -7.81
N HIS A 185 -37.68 5.00 -7.10
CA HIS A 185 -37.67 6.14 -6.18
C HIS A 185 -37.18 7.42 -6.88
N ARG A 186 -37.79 8.57 -6.57
CA ARG A 186 -37.42 9.88 -7.16
C ARG A 186 -35.95 10.28 -6.90
N ASN A 187 -35.43 9.89 -5.74
CA ASN A 187 -34.03 10.13 -5.33
C ASN A 187 -33.19 8.85 -5.44
N GLY A 188 -33.68 7.85 -6.18
CA GLY A 188 -32.93 6.62 -6.41
C GLY A 188 -31.85 6.80 -7.47
N SER A 189 -31.13 5.71 -7.75
CA SER A 189 -30.11 5.69 -8.79
C SER A 189 -30.40 4.56 -9.78
N GLY A 190 -30.06 4.80 -11.05
CA GLY A 190 -30.06 3.74 -12.05
C GLY A 190 -28.87 2.81 -11.90
N ARG A 191 -28.62 1.97 -12.92
CA ARG A 191 -27.41 1.15 -12.94
C ARG A 191 -26.17 2.06 -12.97
N GLN A 192 -25.29 1.90 -11.99
CA GLN A 192 -24.00 2.59 -11.94
C GLN A 192 -22.89 1.65 -12.42
N VAL A 193 -22.09 2.11 -13.37
CA VAL A 193 -20.89 1.41 -13.83
C VAL A 193 -19.72 2.38 -13.91
N SER A 194 -18.51 1.86 -13.79
CA SER A 194 -17.30 2.68 -13.91
C SER A 194 -16.21 1.95 -14.67
N PHE A 195 -15.54 2.66 -15.57
CA PHE A 195 -14.44 2.15 -16.36
C PHE A 195 -13.15 2.86 -15.97
N THR A 196 -12.06 2.11 -15.95
CA THR A 196 -10.74 2.72 -15.80
C THR A 196 -10.23 3.05 -17.20
N ILE A 197 -10.05 4.34 -17.50
CA ILE A 197 -9.35 4.72 -18.73
C ILE A 197 -7.86 4.68 -18.42
N GLU A 198 -7.13 3.84 -19.13
CA GLU A 198 -5.68 3.93 -19.21
C GLU A 198 -5.35 5.10 -20.13
N ASN A 199 -5.33 6.31 -19.58
CA ASN A 199 -4.58 7.36 -20.25
C ASN A 199 -3.12 6.91 -20.26
N LYS A 200 -2.46 7.05 -21.41
CA LYS A 200 -0.99 7.13 -21.53
C LYS A 200 -0.52 8.29 -20.64
N ARG A 201 -0.54 8.08 -19.33
CA ARG A 201 -0.10 9.06 -18.35
C ARG A 201 1.41 9.18 -18.52
N LEU A 202 1.90 10.41 -18.40
CA LEU A 202 3.34 10.64 -18.33
C LEU A 202 3.92 9.75 -17.22
N PRO A 203 5.11 9.16 -17.43
CA PRO A 203 5.80 8.43 -16.38
C PRO A 203 5.87 9.25 -15.11
N ASN A 204 5.51 8.64 -13.99
CA ASN A 204 5.51 9.32 -12.69
C ASN A 204 6.56 8.69 -11.76
N TYR A 205 6.66 9.20 -10.53
CA TYR A 205 7.69 8.75 -9.59
C TYR A 205 7.47 7.29 -9.16
N THR A 206 6.22 6.83 -9.09
CA THR A 206 5.91 5.40 -8.90
C THR A 206 6.46 4.54 -10.04
N ASP A 207 6.39 4.98 -11.30
CA ASP A 207 6.94 4.23 -12.42
C ASP A 207 8.48 4.23 -12.41
N TRP A 208 9.11 5.35 -12.04
CA TRP A 208 10.54 5.41 -11.76
C TRP A 208 10.97 4.38 -10.71
N MET A 209 10.25 4.29 -9.58
CA MET A 209 10.58 3.32 -8.53
C MET A 209 10.37 1.87 -9.01
N LYS A 210 9.32 1.59 -9.80
CA LYS A 210 9.13 0.27 -10.39
C LYS A 210 10.33 -0.13 -11.23
N HIS A 211 10.83 0.74 -12.10
CA HIS A 211 12.02 0.46 -12.91
C HIS A 211 13.25 0.15 -12.05
N ARG A 212 13.47 0.90 -10.96
CA ARG A 212 14.58 0.64 -10.03
C ARG A 212 14.46 -0.72 -9.35
N VAL A 213 13.30 -1.00 -8.76
CA VAL A 213 13.08 -2.23 -7.98
C VAL A 213 13.00 -3.48 -8.87
N ASP A 214 12.43 -3.38 -10.08
CA ASP A 214 12.31 -4.50 -11.01
C ASP A 214 13.62 -4.81 -11.76
N SER A 215 14.63 -3.93 -11.67
CA SER A 215 15.97 -4.19 -12.21
C SER A 215 16.67 -5.36 -11.50
N ARG A 216 17.66 -6.00 -12.16
CA ARG A 216 18.43 -7.11 -11.55
C ARG A 216 19.07 -6.69 -10.22
N GLN A 217 19.69 -5.51 -10.19
CA GLN A 217 20.31 -4.94 -8.99
C GLN A 217 19.27 -4.61 -7.92
N GLY A 218 18.14 -4.00 -8.30
CA GLY A 218 17.08 -3.66 -7.35
C GLY A 218 16.45 -4.90 -6.70
N LYS A 219 16.23 -5.96 -7.47
CA LYS A 219 15.76 -7.26 -6.95
C LYS A 219 16.76 -7.87 -5.98
N GLU A 220 18.05 -7.82 -6.29
CA GLU A 220 19.12 -8.32 -5.41
C GLU A 220 19.16 -7.54 -4.09
N ILE A 221 19.19 -6.21 -4.16
CA ILE A 221 19.17 -5.33 -2.98
C ILE A 221 17.93 -5.60 -2.13
N TYR A 222 16.75 -5.62 -2.74
CA TYR A 222 15.49 -5.81 -2.03
C TYR A 222 15.34 -7.23 -1.46
N SER A 223 15.95 -8.24 -2.09
CA SER A 223 15.92 -9.63 -1.58
C SER A 223 16.53 -9.76 -0.18
N HIS A 224 17.52 -8.92 0.15
CA HIS A 224 18.13 -8.90 1.48
C HIS A 224 17.22 -8.36 2.57
N ARG A 225 16.11 -7.65 2.24
CA ARG A 225 15.18 -7.10 3.24
C ARG A 225 14.72 -8.17 4.22
N MET A 226 14.38 -9.36 3.72
CA MET A 226 13.94 -10.48 4.56
C MET A 226 14.99 -10.83 5.63
N SER A 227 16.25 -10.98 5.24
CA SER A 227 17.34 -11.28 6.17
C SER A 227 17.67 -10.15 7.15
N VAL A 228 17.32 -8.91 6.84
CA VAL A 228 17.63 -7.74 7.67
C VAL A 228 16.56 -7.52 8.73
N VAL A 229 15.29 -7.34 8.32
CA VAL A 229 14.23 -6.88 9.24
C VAL A 229 13.42 -8.02 9.86
N GLU A 230 13.23 -9.15 9.15
CA GLU A 230 12.39 -10.24 9.68
C GLU A 230 12.95 -10.86 10.97
N PRO A 231 14.28 -11.06 11.14
CA PRO A 231 14.82 -11.53 12.42
C PRO A 231 14.60 -10.54 13.57
N VAL A 232 14.60 -9.24 13.29
CA VAL A 232 14.36 -8.20 14.29
C VAL A 232 12.92 -8.27 14.79
N PHE A 233 11.95 -8.24 13.88
CA PHE A 233 10.54 -8.39 14.22
C PHE A 233 10.21 -9.79 14.77
N GLY A 234 10.92 -10.82 14.33
CA GLY A 234 10.84 -12.17 14.87
C GLY A 234 11.25 -12.22 16.34
N ASN A 235 12.37 -11.60 16.71
CA ASN A 235 12.79 -11.50 18.11
C ASN A 235 11.77 -10.70 18.93
N ILE A 236 11.37 -9.51 18.49
CA ILE A 236 10.46 -8.65 19.26
C ILE A 236 9.05 -9.27 19.39
N GLY A 237 8.50 -9.78 18.30
CA GLY A 237 7.16 -10.37 18.28
C GLY A 237 7.11 -11.75 18.95
N THR A 238 7.99 -12.66 18.55
CA THR A 238 7.91 -14.07 18.97
C THR A 238 8.63 -14.30 20.30
N THR A 239 9.91 -13.92 20.38
CA THR A 239 10.73 -14.18 21.57
C THR A 239 10.34 -13.25 22.73
N LYS A 240 10.14 -11.95 22.46
CA LYS A 240 9.73 -10.96 23.48
C LYS A 240 8.21 -10.83 23.63
N ARG A 241 7.44 -11.52 22.78
CA ARG A 241 5.97 -11.62 22.88
C ARG A 241 5.22 -10.29 22.72
N LEU A 242 5.82 -9.29 22.06
CA LEU A 242 5.14 -8.03 21.74
C LEU A 242 4.32 -8.14 20.44
N ASN A 243 3.23 -8.90 20.50
CA ASN A 243 2.34 -9.09 19.34
C ASN A 243 1.28 -7.97 19.20
N ARG A 244 1.13 -7.14 20.24
CA ARG A 244 0.25 -5.96 20.27
C ARG A 244 0.75 -4.97 21.30
N PHE A 245 0.54 -3.68 21.05
CA PHE A 245 0.76 -2.65 22.07
C PHE A 245 -0.25 -2.81 23.21
N SER A 246 0.23 -2.78 24.45
CA SER A 246 -0.60 -2.91 25.65
C SER A 246 -0.97 -1.56 26.26
N LEU A 247 -0.33 -0.48 25.82
CA LEU A 247 -0.54 0.86 26.32
C LEU A 247 -1.49 1.66 25.42
N ARG A 248 -2.12 2.69 25.99
CA ARG A 248 -2.99 3.64 25.27
C ARG A 248 -2.34 5.02 25.18
N GLY A 249 -2.45 5.64 24.01
CA GLY A 249 -1.92 6.97 23.72
C GLY A 249 -0.52 6.93 23.13
N LYS A 250 -0.29 7.77 22.12
CA LYS A 250 0.93 7.78 21.29
C LYS A 250 2.21 7.78 22.10
N ARG A 251 2.33 8.66 23.12
CA ARG A 251 3.53 8.76 23.95
C ARG A 251 3.86 7.46 24.69
N LYS A 252 2.86 6.79 25.25
CA LYS A 252 3.06 5.52 25.98
C LYS A 252 3.41 4.39 25.02
N VAL A 253 2.70 4.30 23.90
CA VAL A 253 2.96 3.31 22.85
C VAL A 253 4.35 3.49 22.24
N GLN A 254 4.76 4.73 21.95
CA GLN A 254 6.11 5.08 21.50
C GLN A 254 7.17 4.57 22.49
N GLY A 255 6.98 4.86 23.79
CA GLY A 255 7.90 4.40 24.83
C GLY A 255 7.98 2.87 24.93
N GLN A 256 6.84 2.18 24.84
CA GLN A 256 6.82 0.71 24.78
C GLN A 256 7.58 0.20 23.55
N TRP A 257 7.34 0.78 22.37
CA TRP A 257 7.99 0.37 21.14
C TRP A 257 9.51 0.55 21.22
N GLN A 258 9.97 1.72 21.66
CA GLN A 258 11.38 2.03 21.83
C GLN A 258 12.06 1.14 22.86
N LEU A 259 11.38 0.82 23.97
CA LEU A 259 11.92 -0.08 24.99
C LEU A 259 12.21 -1.47 24.42
N TYR A 260 11.27 -2.04 23.66
CA TYR A 260 11.47 -3.36 23.05
C TYR A 260 12.56 -3.34 21.98
N CYS A 261 12.66 -2.26 21.20
CA CYS A 261 13.75 -2.07 20.24
C CYS A 261 15.11 -1.95 20.95
N LEU A 262 15.17 -1.25 22.09
CA LEU A 262 16.38 -1.14 22.89
C LEU A 262 16.81 -2.50 23.46
N VAL A 263 15.87 -3.28 24.00
CA VAL A 263 16.14 -4.63 24.49
C VAL A 263 16.72 -5.51 23.36
N HIS A 264 16.15 -5.45 22.16
CA HIS A 264 16.69 -6.14 21.00
C HIS A 264 18.16 -5.74 20.73
N ASN A 265 18.46 -4.45 20.71
CA ASN A 265 19.81 -3.95 20.46
C ASN A 265 20.81 -4.38 21.55
N ILE A 266 20.42 -4.30 22.83
CA ILE A 266 21.27 -4.73 23.95
C ILE A 266 21.61 -6.22 23.81
N GLU A 267 20.65 -7.05 23.44
CA GLU A 267 20.89 -8.48 23.21
C GLU A 267 21.83 -8.74 22.03
N LYS A 268 21.71 -7.96 20.96
CA LYS A 268 22.63 -8.04 19.83
C LYS A 268 24.05 -7.68 20.25
N LEU A 269 24.23 -6.63 21.02
CA LEU A 269 25.53 -6.21 21.54
C LEU A 269 26.11 -7.22 22.53
N ALA A 270 25.29 -7.74 23.46
CA ALA A 270 25.74 -8.69 24.47
C ALA A 270 26.22 -10.02 23.85
N ASN A 271 25.48 -10.53 22.86
CA ASN A 271 25.77 -11.84 22.26
C ASN A 271 26.76 -11.77 21.09
N TYR A 272 26.78 -10.66 20.34
CA TYR A 272 27.52 -10.55 19.08
C TYR A 272 28.46 -9.33 19.02
N GLY A 273 28.51 -8.48 20.04
CA GLY A 273 29.34 -7.27 20.04
C GLY A 273 30.83 -7.54 19.89
N ARG A 274 31.32 -8.69 20.40
CA ARG A 274 32.72 -9.11 20.25
C ARG A 274 33.07 -9.66 18.87
N LEU A 275 32.08 -10.03 18.07
CA LEU A 275 32.26 -10.50 16.69
C LEU A 275 32.28 -9.33 15.68
N ALA A 276 32.05 -8.10 16.15
CA ALA A 276 31.99 -6.90 15.32
C ALA A 276 33.30 -6.07 15.33
N THR A 277 34.26 -6.42 16.19
CA THR A 277 35.67 -6.00 16.16
C THR A 277 36.47 -6.87 15.21
#